data_AF-A0A7X6VGB6-F1
#
_entry.id   AF-A0A7X6VGB6-F1
#
_cell.length_a   1.000
_cell.length_b   1.000
_cell.length_c   1.000
_cell.angle_alpha   90.00
_cell.angle_beta   90.00
_cell.angle_gamma   90.00
#
_symmetry.space_group_name_H-M   'P 1'
#
loop_
_entity.id
_entity.type
_entity.pdbx_description
1 polymer ?
#
loop_
_entity_poly.entity_id
_entity_poly.type
_entity_poly.pdbx_seq_one_letter_code
_entity_poly.pdbx_strand_id
1 'polypeptide(L)' 'MDGANIKQKIRDQIAKAVELAISEIGFDNIEFTIETPRELINGDFSANAAMVLAKTAKRPPIV' A
#
# COMPACT_ATOMS: atom_id res chain seq x y z
N MET A 1 -16.50 21.08 4.51
CA MET A 1 -16.14 20.33 3.28
C MET A 1 -14.71 19.82 3.46
N ASP A 2 -14.46 18.99 4.47
CA ASP A 2 -13.09 18.76 4.97
C ASP A 2 -12.67 17.27 4.99
N GLY A 3 -13.65 16.35 4.90
CA GLY A 3 -13.42 14.91 4.96
C GLY A 3 -12.69 14.32 3.74
N ALA A 4 -12.85 14.92 2.56
CA ALA A 4 -12.16 14.46 1.35
C ALA A 4 -10.64 14.74 1.41
N ASN A 5 -10.26 15.86 2.03
CA ASN A 5 -8.86 16.26 2.18
C ASN A 5 -8.10 15.34 3.14
N ILE A 6 -8.72 14.94 4.26
CA ILE A 6 -8.07 14.06 5.24
C ILE A 6 -7.89 12.62 4.71
N LYS A 7 -8.89 12.07 4.00
CA LYS A 7 -8.77 10.73 3.40
C LYS A 7 -7.64 10.69 2.36
N GLN A 8 -7.51 11.73 1.53
CA GLN A 8 -6.41 11.82 0.58
C GLN A 8 -5.06 11.92 1.30
N LYS A 9 -4.95 12.76 2.33
CA LYS A 9 -3.71 12.87 3.12
C LYS A 9 -3.28 11.55 3.76
N ILE A 10 -4.23 10.79 4.32
CA ILE A 10 -3.95 9.48 4.90
C ILE A 10 -3.48 8.51 3.81
N ARG A 11 -4.16 8.48 2.66
CA ARG A 11 -3.74 7.66 1.51
C ARG A 11 -2.32 8.01 1.05
N ASP A 12 -1.99 9.30 0.94
CA ASP A 12 -0.65 9.76 0.55
C ASP A 12 0.41 9.40 1.59
N GLN A 13 0.07 9.44 2.89
CA GLN A 13 0.97 9.01 3.96
C GLN A 13 1.23 7.50 3.91
N ILE A 14 0.20 6.68 3.68
CA ILE A 14 0.35 5.23 3.49
C ILE A 14 1.23 4.96 2.27
N ALA A 15 0.99 5.63 1.15
CA ALA A 15 1.78 5.46 -0.07
C ALA A 15 3.26 5.73 0.19
N LYS A 16 3.59 6.87 0.80
CA LYS A 16 4.98 7.23 1.15
C LYS A 16 5.64 6.23 2.09
N ALA A 17 4.92 5.74 3.10
CA ALA A 17 5.45 4.76 4.04
C ALA A 17 5.77 3.43 3.34
N VAL A 18 4.90 2.98 2.44
CA VAL A 18 5.11 1.76 1.65
C VAL A 18 6.27 1.94 0.66
N GLU A 19 6.32 3.06 -0.06
CA GLU A 19 7.43 3.40 -0.96
C GLU A 19 8.78 3.41 -0.23
N LEU A 20 8.84 4.04 0.96
CA LEU A 20 10.05 4.06 1.77
C LEU A 20 10.47 2.64 2.16
N ALA A 21 9.55 1.84 2.71
CA ALA A 21 9.83 0.47 3.12
C ALA A 21 10.33 -0.41 1.95
N ILE A 22 9.77 -0.23 0.75
CA ILE A 22 10.19 -0.94 -0.46
C ILE A 22 11.60 -0.49 -0.88
N SER A 23 11.89 0.81 -0.82
CA SER A 23 13.22 1.34 -1.17
C SER A 23 14.32 0.89 -0.20
N GLU A 24 14.02 0.81 1.10
CA GLU A 24 14.98 0.38 2.13
C GLU A 24 15.46 -1.07 1.94
N ILE A 25 14.65 -1.91 1.29
CA ILE A 25 15.00 -3.29 0.96
C ILE A 25 15.59 -3.45 -0.46
N GLY A 26 15.90 -2.36 -1.14
CA GLY A 26 16.62 -2.35 -2.42
C GLY A 26 15.75 -2.61 -3.66
N PHE A 27 14.44 -2.39 -3.56
CA PHE A 27 13.54 -2.41 -4.71
C PHE A 27 13.12 -0.98 -5.06
N ASP A 28 13.09 -0.66 -6.35
CA ASP A 28 12.63 0.63 -6.85
C ASP A 28 11.45 0.41 -7.80
N ASN A 29 10.55 1.41 -7.90
CA ASN A 29 9.47 1.47 -8.88
C ASN A 29 8.49 0.27 -8.84
N ILE A 30 8.21 -0.27 -7.65
CA ILE A 30 7.16 -1.27 -7.49
C ILE A 30 5.80 -0.58 -7.52
N GLU A 31 5.01 -0.85 -8.56
CA GLU A 31 3.66 -0.31 -8.70
C GLU A 31 2.67 -1.09 -7.82
N PHE A 32 2.10 -0.42 -6.81
CA PHE A 32 1.06 -0.96 -5.95
C PHE A 32 -0.14 -0.01 -5.90
N THR A 33 -1.27 -0.54 -5.47
CA THR A 33 -2.53 0.20 -5.34
C THR A 33 -2.93 0.33 -3.88
N ILE A 34 -3.53 1.47 -3.54
CA ILE A 34 -4.25 1.66 -2.27
C ILE A 34 -5.73 1.80 -2.60
N GLU A 35 -6.54 0.89 -2.07
CA GLU A 35 -7.97 0.79 -2.34
C GLU A 35 -8.78 0.77 -1.03
N THR A 36 -10.09 0.98 -1.15
CA THR A 36 -11.00 0.78 -0.02
C THR A 36 -11.49 -0.66 -0.05
N PRO A 37 -11.33 -1.43 1.05
CA PRO A 37 -11.74 -2.82 1.09
C PRO A 37 -13.25 -2.98 0.87
N ARG A 38 -13.64 -4.09 0.24
CA ARG A 38 -15.06 -4.46 0.10
C ARG A 38 -15.71 -4.75 1.46
N GLU A 39 -15.00 -5.52 2.30
CA GLU A 39 -15.46 -5.89 3.62
C GLU A 39 -14.89 -4.92 4.65
N LEU A 40 -15.76 -4.18 5.35
CA LEU A 40 -15.37 -3.12 6.29
C LEU A 40 -14.53 -3.64 7.48
N ILE A 41 -14.58 -4.93 7.78
CA ILE A 41 -13.75 -5.57 8.80
C ILE A 41 -12.25 -5.49 8.46
N ASN A 42 -11.90 -5.30 7.19
CA ASN A 42 -10.52 -5.18 6.72
C ASN A 42 -9.98 -3.74 6.83
N GLY A 43 -10.72 -2.83 7.46
CA GLY A 43 -10.31 -1.44 7.69
C GLY A 43 -10.72 -0.47 6.59
N ASP A 44 -10.25 0.78 6.70
CA ASP A 44 -10.60 1.87 5.78
C ASP A 44 -9.82 1.84 4.45
N PHE A 45 -8.61 1.29 4.48
CA PHE A 45 -7.69 1.20 3.35
C PHE A 45 -6.98 -0.15 3.32
N SER A 46 -6.75 -0.67 2.11
CA SER A 46 -5.93 -1.85 1.84
C SER A 46 -4.91 -1.53 0.76
N ALA A 47 -3.78 -2.24 0.75
CA ALA A 47 -2.77 -2.14 -0.28
C ALA A 47 -2.31 -3.53 -0.75
N ASN A 48 -2.12 -3.70 -2.06
CA ASN A 48 -1.63 -4.96 -2.64
C ASN A 48 -0.07 -5.04 -2.67
N ALA A 49 0.62 -4.11 -2.01
CA ALA A 49 2.08 -3.95 -2.09
C ALA A 49 2.86 -5.23 -1.76
N ALA A 50 2.44 -5.98 -0.72
CA ALA A 50 3.09 -7.23 -0.34
C ALA A 50 3.04 -8.29 -1.45
N MET A 51 1.91 -8.39 -2.16
CA MET A 51 1.72 -9.35 -3.24
C MET A 51 2.60 -8.99 -4.45
N VAL A 52 2.61 -7.71 -4.84
CA VAL A 52 3.42 -7.23 -5.97
C VAL A 52 4.91 -7.41 -5.65
N LEU A 53 5.33 -7.01 -4.44
CA LEU A 53 6.71 -7.16 -4.01
C LEU A 53 7.16 -8.63 -4.00
N ALA A 54 6.35 -9.53 -3.45
CA ALA A 54 6.65 -10.95 -3.42
C ALA A 54 6.82 -11.55 -4.82
N LYS A 55 5.95 -11.15 -5.77
CA LYS A 55 6.06 -11.53 -7.19
C LYS A 55 7.38 -11.06 -7.78
N THR A 56 7.78 -9.81 -7.56
CA THR A 56 9.05 -9.26 -8.05
C THR A 56 10.25 -9.96 -7.40
N ALA A 57 10.18 -10.23 -6.10
CA ALA A 57 11.22 -10.91 -5.34
C ALA A 57 11.29 -12.43 -5.60
N LYS A 58 10.34 -13.00 -6.37
CA LYS A 58 10.16 -14.45 -6.56
C LYS A 58 10.07 -15.23 -5.24
N ARG A 59 9.44 -14.62 -4.25
CA ARG A 59 9.17 -15.23 -2.94
C ARG A 59 7.65 -15.41 -2.76
N PRO A 60 7.21 -16.38 -1.97
CA PRO A 60 5.80 -16.42 -1.58
C PRO A 60 5.48 -15.19 -0.73
N PRO A 61 4.36 -14.48 -0.99
CA PRO A 61 3.89 -13.44 -0.08
C PRO A 61 3.49 -14.09 1.24
N ILE A 62 3.89 -13.48 2.35
CA ILE A 62 3.37 -13.83 3.66
C ILE A 62 2.14 -12.94 3.84
N VAL A 63 0.96 -13.53 3.76
CA VAL A 63 -0.33 -12.90 4.11
C VAL A 63 -0.62 -13.09 5.58
#